data_AF-A0A970L358-F1
#
_entry.id   AF-A0A970L358-F1
#
_cell.length_a   1.000
_cell.length_b   1.000
_cell.length_c   1.000
_cell.angle_alpha   90.00
_cell.angle_beta   90.00
_cell.angle_gamma   90.00
#
_symmetry.space_group_name_H-M   'P 1'
#
loop_
_entity.id
_entity.type
_entity.pdbx_description
1 polymer ?
#
loop_
_entity_poly.entity_id
_entity_poly.type
_entity_poly.pdbx_seq_one_letter_code
_entity_poly.pdbx_strand_id
1 'polypeptide(L)'
;MTRLTNRYVAGKINAKRLVQLLVVALGLIIACGPAGAQEPVELTFMFRGGELQEQLVHHWIAEFEAENPDIKINWRIASGDWMDQMPIWIASGTAPDVFEMWGRQARDWGENGFLLDLAPYVARDFTQEEIDDFFPISWEASILNLGPRAGVQYGIPSYGNIYTFYYNKTLFDEAGVP
;
A
#
# COMPACT_ATOMS: atom_id res chain seq x y z
N MET A 1 -23.88 21.03 -9.65
CA MET A 1 -22.95 20.40 -8.67
C MET A 1 -21.80 19.63 -9.32
N THR A 2 -21.52 19.82 -10.61
CA THR A 2 -20.54 19.02 -11.38
C THR A 2 -19.14 19.64 -11.49
N ARG A 3 -18.86 20.75 -10.79
CA ARG A 3 -17.59 21.50 -10.91
C ARG A 3 -16.60 21.34 -9.74
N LEU A 4 -16.99 20.65 -8.66
CA LEU A 4 -16.16 20.52 -7.46
C LEU A 4 -15.39 19.20 -7.37
N THR A 5 -15.78 18.16 -8.09
CA THR A 5 -15.08 16.86 -8.10
C THR A 5 -13.79 16.88 -8.93
N ASN A 6 -13.65 17.80 -9.88
CA ASN A 6 -12.54 17.78 -10.84
C ASN A 6 -11.25 18.44 -10.36
N ARG A 7 -11.23 19.06 -9.17
CA ARG A 7 -10.02 19.73 -8.63
C ARG A 7 -9.26 18.89 -7.60
N TYR A 8 -9.89 17.88 -6.99
CA TYR A 8 -9.25 17.03 -5.98
C TYR A 8 -8.59 15.76 -6.55
N VAL A 9 -8.91 15.38 -7.79
CA VAL A 9 -8.30 14.22 -8.47
C VAL A 9 -7.02 14.60 -9.24
N ALA A 10 -6.67 15.88 -9.26
CA ALA A 10 -5.51 16.41 -9.99
C ALA A 10 -4.25 16.59 -9.14
N GLY A 11 -4.23 16.07 -7.90
CA GLY A 11 -2.97 15.72 -7.26
C GLY A 11 -2.45 14.50 -7.99
N LYS A 12 -1.49 14.71 -8.90
CA LYS A 12 -0.80 13.61 -9.57
C LYS A 12 -0.26 12.69 -8.48
N ILE A 13 -0.94 11.56 -8.24
CA ILE A 13 -0.27 10.37 -7.74
C ILE A 13 0.69 10.01 -8.88
N ASN A 14 1.87 10.64 -8.84
CA ASN A 14 2.94 10.37 -9.77
C ASN A 14 3.27 8.89 -9.61
N ALA A 15 3.26 8.13 -10.72
CA ALA A 15 3.69 6.74 -10.81
C ALA A 15 4.96 6.43 -9.98
N LYS A 16 5.87 7.41 -9.90
CA LYS A 16 7.07 7.41 -9.06
C LYS A 16 6.85 7.00 -7.59
N ARG A 17 5.69 7.32 -7.00
CA ARG A 17 5.40 7.09 -5.58
C ARG A 17 5.07 5.64 -5.24
N LEU A 18 4.57 4.85 -6.21
CA LEU A 18 4.47 3.40 -6.05
C LEU A 18 5.80 2.72 -6.34
N VAL A 19 6.61 3.30 -7.23
CA VAL A 19 7.95 2.81 -7.58
C VAL A 19 8.91 2.85 -6.39
N GLN A 20 8.87 3.92 -5.58
CA GLN A 20 9.68 4.03 -4.36
C GLN A 20 9.35 2.96 -3.31
N LEU A 21 8.11 2.44 -3.25
CA LEU A 21 7.69 1.45 -2.25
C LEU A 21 8.24 0.04 -2.49
N LEU A 22 8.52 -0.30 -3.75
CA LEU A 22 9.04 -1.62 -4.13
C LEU A 22 10.58 -1.67 -4.13
N VAL A 23 11.27 -0.53 -4.27
CA VAL A 23 12.74 -0.41 -4.13
C VAL A 23 13.22 -0.73 -2.69
N VAL A 24 12.31 -0.75 -1.72
CA VAL A 24 12.57 -1.12 -0.31
C VAL A 24 12.99 -2.60 -0.15
N ALA A 25 12.47 -3.52 -0.98
CA ALA A 25 12.84 -4.94 -0.91
C ALA A 25 14.25 -5.25 -1.43
N LEU A 26 14.83 -4.36 -2.26
CA LEU A 26 16.08 -4.64 -3.01
C LEU A 26 17.37 -4.46 -2.17
N GLY A 27 17.29 -3.85 -0.98
CA GLY A 27 18.46 -3.52 -0.16
C GLY A 27 19.24 -4.71 0.43
N LEU A 28 18.79 -5.96 0.26
CA LEU A 28 19.36 -7.14 0.89
C LEU A 28 20.09 -8.12 -0.06
N ILE A 29 20.09 -7.90 -1.40
CA ILE A 29 20.57 -8.90 -2.38
C ILE A 29 21.78 -8.41 -3.21
N ILE A 30 22.52 -7.37 -2.78
CA ILE A 30 23.78 -7.00 -3.45
C ILE A 30 24.96 -7.74 -2.79
N ALA A 31 25.03 -9.05 -3.02
CA ALA A 31 26.20 -9.87 -2.74
C ALA A 31 26.67 -10.55 -4.04
N CYS A 32 27.53 -9.81 -4.77
CA CYS A 32 28.58 -10.27 -5.68
C CYS A 32 28.42 -11.67 -6.34
N GLY A 33 27.93 -11.69 -7.58
CA GLY A 33 28.03 -12.83 -8.51
C GLY A 33 28.41 -12.33 -9.91
N PRO A 34 29.10 -13.13 -10.74
CA PRO A 34 29.53 -12.71 -12.08
C PRO A 34 28.32 -12.45 -12.98
N ALA A 35 28.47 -11.50 -13.90
CA ALA A 35 27.47 -11.08 -14.89
C ALA A 35 27.06 -12.21 -15.85
N GLY A 36 26.26 -13.16 -15.37
CA GLY A 36 25.31 -13.92 -16.16
C GLY A 36 23.97 -13.18 -16.15
N ALA A 37 23.12 -13.41 -17.14
CA ALA A 37 21.76 -12.89 -17.13
C ALA A 37 21.08 -13.34 -15.83
N GLN A 38 20.98 -12.42 -14.88
CA GLN A 38 20.40 -12.66 -13.57
C GLN A 38 18.92 -12.94 -13.80
N GLU A 39 18.42 -14.09 -13.33
CA GLU A 39 16.99 -14.36 -13.39
C GLU A 39 16.26 -13.19 -12.73
N PRO A 40 15.15 -12.70 -13.32
CA PRO A 40 14.43 -11.58 -12.75
C PRO A 40 14.07 -11.85 -11.30
N VAL A 41 14.25 -10.85 -10.44
CA VAL A 41 13.76 -10.92 -9.07
C VAL A 41 12.24 -10.96 -9.13
N GLU A 42 11.62 -12.07 -8.72
CA GLU A 42 10.16 -12.17 -8.65
C GLU A 42 9.66 -11.72 -7.28
N LEU A 43 8.70 -10.78 -7.28
CA LEU A 43 8.00 -10.34 -6.08
C LEU A 43 6.50 -10.59 -6.22
N THR A 44 5.87 -11.09 -5.15
CA THR A 44 4.42 -11.25 -5.08
C THR A 44 3.80 -10.01 -4.46
N PHE A 45 2.97 -9.31 -5.24
CA PHE A 45 2.17 -8.19 -4.78
C PHE A 45 0.72 -8.62 -4.57
N MET A 46 0.21 -8.51 -3.34
CA MET A 46 -1.19 -8.80 -3.03
C MET A 46 -2.03 -7.53 -2.90
N PHE A 47 -3.08 -7.44 -3.71
CA PHE A 47 -4.02 -6.32 -3.69
C PHE A 47 -5.42 -6.79 -4.07
N ARG A 48 -6.46 -6.10 -3.61
CA ARG A 48 -7.85 -6.43 -3.96
C ARG A 48 -8.10 -6.35 -5.46
N GLY A 49 -8.92 -7.27 -5.95
CA GLY A 49 -9.42 -7.28 -7.32
C GLY A 49 -10.75 -6.51 -7.47
N GLY A 50 -11.32 -6.63 -8.67
CA GLY A 50 -12.53 -5.91 -9.10
C GLY A 50 -12.27 -5.20 -10.43
N GLU A 51 -13.32 -4.95 -11.21
CA GLU A 51 -13.19 -4.43 -12.59
C GLU A 51 -12.39 -3.12 -12.65
N LEU A 52 -12.62 -2.20 -11.71
CA LEU A 52 -11.87 -0.96 -11.63
C LEU A 52 -10.42 -1.18 -11.13
N GLN A 53 -10.23 -2.11 -10.20
CA GLN A 53 -8.95 -2.38 -9.55
C GLN A 53 -7.99 -3.13 -10.46
N GLU A 54 -8.49 -4.04 -11.30
CA GLU A 54 -7.69 -4.84 -12.22
C GLU A 54 -6.92 -3.96 -13.21
N GLN A 55 -7.58 -2.98 -13.82
CA GLN A 55 -6.93 -2.05 -14.74
C GLN A 55 -5.86 -1.20 -14.02
N LEU A 56 -6.15 -0.75 -12.81
CA LEU A 56 -5.22 0.06 -12.01
C LEU A 56 -3.99 -0.73 -11.58
N VAL A 57 -4.17 -1.95 -11.07
CA VAL A 57 -3.06 -2.79 -10.62
C VAL A 57 -2.17 -3.19 -11.79
N HIS A 58 -2.75 -3.56 -12.94
CA HIS A 58 -1.95 -3.85 -14.13
C HIS A 58 -1.15 -2.64 -14.62
N HIS A 59 -1.75 -1.44 -14.56
CA HIS A 59 -1.04 -0.22 -14.90
C HIS A 59 0.13 0.05 -13.96
N TRP A 60 -0.07 -0.05 -12.64
CA TRP A 60 0.99 0.12 -11.64
C TRP A 60 2.13 -0.88 -11.82
N ILE A 61 1.80 -2.16 -12.06
CA ILE A 61 2.80 -3.21 -12.30
C ILE A 61 3.60 -2.90 -13.58
N ALA A 62 2.92 -2.51 -14.67
CA ALA A 62 3.60 -2.21 -15.92
C ALA A 62 4.54 -1.00 -15.80
N GLU A 63 4.13 0.06 -15.09
CA GLU A 63 5.00 1.21 -14.82
C GLU A 63 6.20 0.82 -13.96
N PHE A 64 5.97 0.03 -12.91
CA PHE A 64 7.04 -0.44 -12.03
C PHE A 64 8.08 -1.31 -12.77
N GLU A 65 7.63 -2.31 -13.54
CA GLU A 65 8.51 -3.20 -14.30
C GLU A 65 9.24 -2.46 -15.44
N ALA A 66 8.64 -1.40 -16.00
CA ALA A 66 9.31 -0.57 -17.00
C ALA A 66 10.47 0.24 -16.40
N GLU A 67 10.35 0.67 -15.14
CA GLU A 67 11.42 1.37 -14.41
C GLU A 67 12.43 0.40 -13.76
N ASN A 68 12.06 -0.87 -13.57
CA ASN A 68 12.85 -1.92 -12.91
C ASN A 68 12.85 -3.21 -13.76
N PRO A 69 13.58 -3.25 -14.89
CA PRO A 69 13.49 -4.34 -15.86
C PRO A 69 14.04 -5.69 -15.34
N ASP A 70 14.74 -5.68 -14.21
CA ASP A 70 15.25 -6.83 -13.49
C ASP A 70 14.25 -7.39 -12.46
N ILE A 71 13.09 -6.76 -12.27
CA ILE A 71 12.07 -7.17 -11.32
C ILE A 71 10.78 -7.55 -12.04
N LYS A 72 10.19 -8.68 -11.63
CA LYS A 72 8.89 -9.16 -12.09
C LYS A 72 7.89 -9.15 -10.94
N ILE A 73 6.71 -8.58 -11.15
CA ILE A 73 5.64 -8.56 -10.16
C ILE A 73 4.56 -9.58 -10.51
N ASN A 74 4.33 -10.51 -9.57
CA ASN A 74 3.26 -11.48 -9.60
C ASN A 74 2.08 -10.95 -8.77
N TRP A 75 0.97 -10.57 -9.42
CA TRP A 75 -0.22 -10.11 -8.72
C TRP A 75 -1.01 -11.28 -8.11
N ARG A 76 -1.26 -11.21 -6.81
CA ARG A 76 -2.15 -12.11 -6.07
C ARG A 76 -3.38 -11.37 -5.61
N ILE A 77 -4.56 -11.77 -6.09
CA ILE A 77 -5.81 -11.12 -5.68
C ILE A 77 -6.09 -11.40 -4.20
N ALA A 78 -6.23 -10.33 -3.41
CA ALA A 78 -6.72 -10.43 -2.05
C ALA A 78 -8.21 -10.84 -2.06
N SER A 79 -8.53 -12.00 -1.50
CA SER A 79 -9.88 -12.57 -1.54
C SER A 79 -10.18 -13.37 -0.27
N GLY A 80 -11.47 -13.47 0.07
CA GLY A 80 -11.91 -14.15 1.30
C GLY A 80 -11.29 -13.55 2.57
N ASP A 81 -11.06 -14.41 3.56
CA ASP A 81 -10.53 -14.05 4.88
C ASP A 81 -8.99 -14.01 4.89
N TRP A 82 -8.37 -13.41 3.85
CA TRP A 82 -6.92 -13.42 3.65
C TRP A 82 -6.13 -12.81 4.83
N MET A 83 -6.72 -11.86 5.56
CA MET A 83 -6.08 -11.29 6.75
C MET A 83 -5.96 -12.30 7.89
N ASP A 84 -6.98 -13.13 8.10
CA ASP A 84 -6.94 -14.15 9.14
C ASP A 84 -5.93 -15.24 8.77
N GLN A 85 -5.67 -15.44 7.48
CA GLN A 85 -4.66 -16.35 6.96
C GLN A 85 -3.24 -15.76 6.96
N MET A 86 -3.08 -14.44 7.01
CA MET A 86 -1.78 -13.78 6.88
C MET A 86 -0.74 -14.27 7.91
N PRO A 87 -1.06 -14.41 9.23
CA PRO A 87 -0.11 -14.97 10.19
C PRO A 87 0.34 -16.39 9.85
N ILE A 88 -0.54 -17.21 9.28
CA ILE A 88 -0.21 -18.58 8.84
C ILE A 88 0.77 -18.49 7.67
N TRP A 89 0.48 -17.67 6.67
CA TRP A 89 1.36 -17.49 5.50
C TRP A 89 2.74 -16.94 5.88
N ILE A 90 2.80 -16.01 6.84
CA ILE A 90 4.07 -15.51 7.37
C ILE A 90 4.85 -16.65 8.04
N ALA A 91 4.19 -17.41 8.93
CA ALA A 91 4.82 -18.51 9.65
C ALA A 91 5.28 -19.65 8.72
N SER A 92 4.57 -19.88 7.60
CA SER A 92 4.95 -20.88 6.59
C SER A 92 5.91 -20.36 5.53
N GLY A 93 6.28 -19.07 5.55
CA GLY A 93 7.15 -18.47 4.53
C GLY A 93 6.51 -18.36 3.15
N THR A 94 5.18 -18.25 3.08
CA THR A 94 4.40 -18.16 1.83
C THR A 94 3.55 -16.88 1.76
N ALA A 95 3.87 -15.89 2.59
CA ALA A 95 3.23 -14.58 2.54
C ALA A 95 3.63 -13.83 1.25
N PRO A 96 2.77 -12.96 0.71
CA PRO A 96 3.19 -12.00 -0.32
C PRO A 96 4.30 -11.08 0.21
N ASP A 97 5.17 -10.61 -0.68
CA ASP A 97 6.27 -9.69 -0.34
C ASP A 97 5.74 -8.28 -0.02
N VAL A 98 4.74 -7.84 -0.80
CA VAL A 98 4.03 -6.57 -0.61
C VAL A 98 2.55 -6.85 -0.62
N PHE A 99 1.81 -6.33 0.35
CA PHE A 99 0.38 -6.58 0.46
C PHE A 99 -0.37 -5.40 1.03
N GLU A 100 -1.61 -5.20 0.57
CA GLU A 100 -2.54 -4.30 1.24
C GLU A 100 -2.89 -4.81 2.65
N MET A 101 -3.23 -3.90 3.55
CA MET A 101 -3.59 -4.20 4.94
C MET A 101 -4.54 -3.15 5.51
N TRP A 102 -5.38 -3.56 6.47
CA TRP A 102 -6.26 -2.64 7.19
C TRP A 102 -5.67 -2.26 8.56
N GLY A 103 -5.95 -1.03 9.00
CA GLY A 103 -5.24 -0.40 10.12
C GLY A 103 -5.16 -1.24 11.40
N ARG A 104 -6.24 -1.94 11.81
CA ARG A 104 -6.20 -2.75 13.04
C ARG A 104 -5.26 -3.95 12.91
N GLN A 105 -5.48 -4.79 11.90
CA GLN A 105 -4.67 -5.99 11.65
C GLN A 105 -3.21 -5.64 11.35
N ALA A 106 -2.99 -4.57 10.56
CA ALA A 106 -1.67 -4.06 10.25
C ALA A 106 -0.88 -3.69 11.51
N ARG A 107 -1.50 -2.95 12.44
CA ARG A 107 -0.88 -2.59 13.72
C ARG A 107 -0.56 -3.85 14.52
N ASP A 108 -1.50 -4.78 14.63
CA ASP A 108 -1.30 -6.02 15.39
C ASP A 108 -0.13 -6.84 14.81
N TRP A 109 0.03 -6.93 13.49
CA TRP A 109 1.19 -7.57 12.84
C TRP A 109 2.49 -6.79 13.05
N GLY A 110 2.42 -5.45 13.02
CA GLY A 110 3.52 -4.57 13.36
C GLY A 110 4.01 -4.80 14.79
N GLU A 111 3.12 -4.87 15.78
CA GLU A 111 3.49 -5.12 17.18
C GLU A 111 4.15 -6.49 17.37
N ASN A 112 3.71 -7.51 16.62
CA ASN A 112 4.21 -8.89 16.68
C ASN A 112 5.51 -9.14 15.90
N GLY A 113 6.06 -8.14 15.19
CA GLY A 113 7.32 -8.32 14.46
C GLY A 113 7.18 -8.95 13.08
N PHE A 114 5.97 -9.03 12.53
CA PHE A 114 5.72 -9.69 11.26
C PHE A 114 5.96 -8.81 10.04
N LEU A 115 6.06 -7.49 10.24
CA LEU A 115 6.25 -6.51 9.18
C LEU A 115 7.66 -5.92 9.24
N LEU A 116 8.24 -5.71 8.06
CA LEU A 116 9.51 -5.00 7.87
C LEU A 116 9.37 -3.58 8.43
N ASP A 117 10.39 -3.12 9.14
CA ASP A 117 10.48 -1.71 9.53
C ASP A 117 10.87 -0.87 8.32
N LEU A 118 9.93 -0.05 7.85
CA LEU A 118 10.08 0.81 6.68
C LEU A 118 10.77 2.13 7.02
N ALA A 119 10.96 2.48 8.31
CA ALA A 119 11.51 3.78 8.70
C ALA A 119 12.89 4.09 8.06
N PRO A 120 13.84 3.14 7.95
CA PRO A 120 15.12 3.38 7.27
C PRO A 120 14.96 3.69 5.77
N TYR A 121 13.95 3.10 5.13
CA TYR A 121 13.70 3.26 3.70
C TYR A 121 12.95 4.56 3.41
N VAL A 122 12.00 4.91 4.27
CA VAL A 122 11.35 6.22 4.25
C VAL A 122 12.40 7.33 4.38
N ALA A 123 13.32 7.21 5.35
CA ALA A 123 14.39 8.18 5.52
C ALA A 123 15.34 8.28 4.30
N ARG A 124 15.47 7.21 3.52
CA ARG A 124 16.31 7.16 2.31
C ARG A 124 15.59 7.72 1.09
N ASP A 125 14.32 7.37 0.90
CA ASP A 125 13.63 7.47 -0.39
C ASP A 125 12.54 8.54 -0.42
N PHE A 126 12.04 9.00 0.74
CA PHE A 126 11.00 10.02 0.83
C PHE A 126 11.57 11.37 1.24
N THR A 127 11.13 12.41 0.54
CA THR A 127 11.30 13.80 0.96
C THR A 127 10.22 14.20 1.96
N GLN A 128 10.48 15.23 2.76
CA GLN A 128 9.46 15.77 3.67
C GLN A 128 8.23 16.28 2.91
N GLU A 129 8.41 16.86 1.72
CA GLU A 129 7.30 17.32 0.87
C GLU A 129 6.40 16.15 0.42
N GLU A 130 6.98 14.98 0.10
CA GLU A 130 6.20 13.80 -0.23
C GLU A 130 5.43 13.24 0.97
N ILE A 131 6.02 13.31 2.17
CA ILE A 131 5.36 12.90 3.42
C ILE A 131 4.21 13.86 3.75
N ASP A 132 4.42 15.16 3.59
CA ASP A 132 3.43 16.21 3.91
C ASP A 132 2.22 16.19 2.95
N ASP A 133 2.32 15.51 1.80
CA ASP A 133 1.21 15.32 0.86
C ASP A 133 0.24 14.20 1.29
N PHE A 134 0.59 13.41 2.31
CA PHE A 134 -0.34 12.49 2.96
C PHE A 134 -1.18 13.21 4.01
N PHE A 135 -2.36 12.65 4.33
CA PHE A 135 -3.08 13.07 5.53
C PHE A 135 -2.22 12.75 6.76
N PRO A 136 -1.92 13.72 7.65
CA PRO A 136 -1.02 13.51 8.79
C PRO A 136 -1.45 12.32 9.65
N ILE A 137 -2.76 12.22 9.94
CA ILE A 137 -3.31 11.12 10.73
C ILE A 137 -3.08 9.73 10.09
N SER A 138 -3.09 9.65 8.76
CA SER A 138 -2.84 8.39 8.05
C SER A 138 -1.37 8.00 8.11
N TRP A 139 -0.48 8.98 7.94
CA TRP A 139 0.96 8.76 8.04
C TRP A 139 1.38 8.34 9.46
N GLU A 140 0.94 9.09 10.47
CA GLU A 140 1.20 8.78 11.88
C GLU A 140 0.63 7.41 12.30
N ALA A 141 -0.53 7.03 11.77
CA ALA A 141 -1.13 5.73 12.02
C ALA A 141 -0.34 4.57 11.41
N SER A 142 0.66 4.82 10.56
CA SER A 142 1.54 3.77 10.03
C SER A 142 2.78 3.51 10.91
N ILE A 143 2.89 4.22 12.03
CA ILE A 143 4.03 4.16 12.95
C ILE A 143 3.56 3.62 14.31
N LEU A 144 4.30 2.67 14.87
CA LEU A 144 4.09 2.25 16.26
C LEU A 144 4.62 3.35 17.19
N ASN A 145 3.73 4.02 17.91
CA ASN A 145 4.11 5.10 18.83
C ASN A 145 4.37 4.62 20.26
N LEU A 146 3.94 3.40 20.59
CA LEU A 146 3.98 2.83 21.94
C LEU A 146 4.47 1.38 21.91
N GLY A 147 4.84 0.88 23.09
CA GLY A 147 5.21 -0.51 23.29
C GLY A 147 6.66 -0.83 22.90
N PRO A 148 7.04 -2.13 22.91
CA PRO A 148 8.42 -2.55 22.73
C PRO A 148 9.03 -2.25 21.36
N ARG A 149 8.19 -2.01 20.34
CA ARG A 149 8.60 -1.68 18.96
C ARG A 149 8.27 -0.25 18.57
N ALA A 150 8.20 0.67 19.54
CA ALA A 150 7.98 2.08 19.26
C ALA A 150 9.04 2.63 18.28
N GLY A 151 8.60 3.40 17.29
CA GLY A 151 9.42 3.95 16.20
C GLY A 151 9.37 3.16 14.89
N VAL A 152 8.87 1.91 14.92
CA VAL A 152 8.73 1.11 13.69
C VAL A 152 7.65 1.71 12.79
N GLN A 153 7.99 1.96 11.53
CA GLN A 153 7.01 2.28 10.48
C GLN A 153 6.64 1.01 9.73
N TYR A 154 5.43 0.49 9.96
CA TYR A 154 5.04 -0.85 9.51
C TYR A 154 4.29 -0.87 8.17
N GLY A 155 4.06 0.29 7.56
CA GLY A 155 3.37 0.41 6.28
C GLY A 155 3.45 1.81 5.72
N ILE A 156 2.92 1.98 4.51
CA ILE A 156 2.76 3.30 3.87
C ILE A 156 1.29 3.47 3.49
N PRO A 157 0.64 4.59 3.87
CA PRO A 157 -0.76 4.80 3.56
C PRO A 157 -1.02 4.81 2.05
N SER A 158 -2.00 4.03 1.58
CA SER A 158 -2.37 3.99 0.15
C SER A 158 -3.66 4.76 -0.16
N TYR A 159 -4.64 4.72 0.75
CA TYR A 159 -5.86 5.52 0.67
C TYR A 159 -6.52 5.65 2.05
N GLY A 160 -7.37 6.67 2.19
CA GLY A 160 -8.24 6.85 3.36
C GLY A 160 -9.70 6.62 3.00
N ASN A 161 -10.46 6.02 3.91
CA ASN A 161 -11.92 5.97 3.82
C ASN A 161 -12.51 7.12 4.64
N ILE A 162 -13.39 7.90 4.02
CA ILE A 162 -14.20 8.89 4.73
C ILE A 162 -15.60 8.32 4.87
N TYR A 163 -16.00 8.06 6.11
CA TYR A 163 -17.38 7.67 6.42
C TYR A 163 -18.25 8.92 6.42
N THR A 164 -19.24 8.94 5.53
CA THR A 164 -20.24 10.00 5.47
C THR A 164 -21.63 9.40 5.39
N PHE A 165 -22.61 10.16 5.87
CA PHE A 165 -24.01 9.80 5.75
C PHE A 165 -24.54 10.27 4.40
N TYR A 166 -25.28 9.39 3.74
CA TYR A 166 -26.05 9.71 2.55
C TYR A 166 -27.52 9.45 2.86
N TYR A 167 -28.40 10.34 2.38
CA TYR A 167 -29.83 10.14 2.43
C TYR A 167 -30.44 10.46 1.07
N ASN A 168 -31.59 9.83 0.78
CA ASN A 168 -32.34 10.11 -0.44
C ASN A 168 -33.22 11.35 -0.21
N LYS A 169 -32.79 12.49 -0.77
CA LYS A 169 -33.51 13.76 -0.65
C LYS A 169 -34.96 13.66 -1.12
N THR A 170 -35.21 13.04 -2.27
CA THR A 170 -36.56 12.89 -2.81
C THR A 170 -37.49 12.18 -1.84
N LEU A 171 -37.03 11.08 -1.23
CA LEU A 171 -37.86 10.34 -0.26
C LEU A 171 -38.09 11.12 1.04
N PHE A 172 -37.12 11.95 1.45
CA PHE A 172 -37.28 12.81 2.61
C PHE A 172 -38.31 13.93 2.33
N ASP A 173 -38.22 14.55 1.16
CA ASP A 173 -39.15 15.60 0.71
C ASP A 173 -40.58 15.05 0.57
N GLU A 174 -40.74 13.87 -0.05
CA GLU A 174 -42.05 13.18 -0.19
C GLU A 174 -42.67 12.80 1.16
N ALA A 175 -41.84 12.42 2.14
CA ALA A 175 -42.28 12.10 3.49
C ALA A 175 -42.49 13.33 4.39
N GLY A 176 -42.16 14.54 3.91
CA GLY A 176 -42.24 15.77 4.70
C GLY A 176 -41.24 15.83 5.86
N VAL A 177 -40.12 15.10 5.76
CA VAL A 177 -39.04 15.10 6.76
C VAL A 177 -38.02 16.20 6.37
N PRO A 178 -37.86 17.25 7.19
CA PRO A 178 -36.95 18.36 6.90
C PRO A 178 -35.47 17.98 6.99
#